data_AF-A0A9W4IZT3-F1
#
_entry.id   AF-A0A9W4IZT3-F1
#
_cell.length_a   1.000
_cell.length_b   1.000
_cell.length_c   1.000
_cell.angle_alpha   90.00
_cell.angle_beta   90.00
_cell.angle_gamma   90.00
#
_symmetry.space_group_name_H-M   'P 1'
#
loop_
_entity.id
_entity.type
_entity.pdbx_description
1 polymer ?
#
loop_
_entity_poly.entity_id
_entity_poly.type
_entity_poly.pdbx_seq_one_letter_code
_entity_poly.pdbx_strand_id
1 'polypeptide(L)'
;MARSLRDKIDGLFAEWSKDMLPSGALRELLADKENCRAFFHGLRRQVRAIRKRSQRSDDGEITVYDAALVRLYEHGHTMQDYGLLDFYMAEFLGTKNCESDGEIKAIIAAQIAAQRILDDGPIARIPVSGSDADDEGEMDVEYNEMEETSDPVDGPEAPMPPHLEKLIETYKKAKDEYADLGVMESHSKQTENVRFLRDTAENLLRYLENFDKDHYLISELESVIESSQAYAAKLAGGRKRKFERDRSQSRDRGSPSPSPYRPYGYYGQFYRGRDQDSRWDRYVPPQTWSRGRGVDSYRP
;
A
#
# COMPACT_ATOMS: atom_id res chain seq x y z
N MET A 1 11.84 -11.10 27.49
CA MET A 1 10.90 -11.44 26.39
C MET A 1 11.61 -11.95 25.13
N ALA A 2 12.72 -11.34 24.70
CA ALA A 2 13.42 -11.72 23.46
C ALA A 2 14.03 -13.14 23.38
N ARG A 3 14.24 -13.84 24.51
CA ARG A 3 14.67 -15.26 24.50
C ARG A 3 13.51 -16.18 24.10
N SER A 4 12.35 -16.02 24.74
CA SER A 4 11.14 -16.80 24.45
C SER A 4 10.66 -16.67 22.99
N LEU A 5 10.83 -15.50 22.36
CA LEU A 5 10.51 -15.34 20.93
C LEU A 5 11.48 -16.07 20.02
N ARG A 6 12.78 -16.04 20.32
CA ARG A 6 13.80 -16.80 19.58
C ARG A 6 13.56 -18.30 19.71
N ASP A 7 13.28 -18.79 20.91
CA ASP A 7 12.99 -20.21 21.14
C ASP A 7 11.80 -20.69 20.30
N LYS A 8 10.77 -19.85 20.10
CA LYS A 8 9.64 -20.16 19.22
C LYS A 8 10.02 -20.19 17.74
N ILE A 9 10.84 -19.23 17.29
CA ILE A 9 11.35 -19.20 15.92
C ILE A 9 12.23 -20.44 15.65
N ASP A 10 13.10 -20.79 16.59
CA ASP A 10 13.94 -21.99 16.52
C ASP A 10 13.09 -23.28 16.48
N GLY A 11 12.02 -23.33 17.28
CA GLY A 11 11.07 -24.45 17.27
C GLY A 11 10.38 -24.62 15.92
N LEU A 12 9.84 -23.54 15.34
CA LEU A 12 9.24 -23.57 14.01
C LEU A 12 10.26 -23.93 12.94
N PHE A 13 11.47 -23.35 12.99
CA PHE A 13 12.51 -23.70 12.03
C PHE A 13 12.84 -25.20 12.09
N ALA A 14 13.05 -25.75 13.29
CA ALA A 14 13.39 -27.16 13.45
C ALA A 14 12.25 -28.13 13.08
N GLU A 15 10.99 -27.71 13.20
CA GLU A 15 9.83 -28.47 12.76
C GLU A 15 9.78 -28.56 11.23
N TRP A 16 9.96 -27.42 10.56
CA TRP A 16 9.71 -27.28 9.12
C TRP A 16 10.97 -27.42 8.24
N SER A 17 12.17 -27.43 8.82
CA SER A 17 13.43 -27.67 8.10
C SER A 17 13.77 -29.14 7.91
N LYS A 18 12.96 -30.06 8.45
CA LYS A 18 13.15 -31.51 8.24
C LYS A 18 12.82 -31.87 6.80
N ASP A 19 13.44 -32.93 6.28
CA ASP A 19 13.07 -33.51 4.98
C ASP A 19 11.60 -33.93 5.00
N MET A 20 10.74 -33.05 4.49
CA MET A 20 9.30 -33.21 4.50
C MET A 20 8.85 -33.76 3.14
N LEU A 21 8.00 -34.78 3.18
CA LEU A 21 7.24 -35.15 1.99
C LEU A 21 6.21 -34.05 1.71
N PRO A 22 6.02 -33.63 0.45
CA PRO A 22 5.08 -32.58 0.13
C PRO A 22 3.66 -33.02 0.50
N SER A 23 2.91 -32.10 1.10
CA SER A 23 1.47 -32.27 1.35
C SER A 23 0.70 -32.63 0.06
N GLY A 24 -0.49 -33.22 0.18
CA GLY A 24 -1.30 -33.59 -0.98
C GLY A 24 -1.58 -32.40 -1.90
N ALA A 25 -1.99 -31.28 -1.31
CA ALA A 25 -2.23 -30.02 -2.01
C ALA A 25 -0.95 -29.44 -2.64
N LEU A 26 0.20 -29.51 -1.95
CA LEU A 26 1.48 -29.08 -2.52
C LEU A 26 1.87 -29.96 -3.70
N ARG A 27 1.66 -31.28 -3.64
CA ARG A 27 1.98 -32.19 -4.75
C ARG A 27 1.17 -31.89 -5.99
N GLU A 28 -0.11 -31.59 -5.84
CA GLU A 28 -0.99 -31.18 -6.93
C GLU A 28 -0.55 -29.83 -7.53
N LEU A 29 -0.19 -28.87 -6.67
CA LEU A 29 0.38 -27.59 -7.12
C LEU A 29 1.70 -27.75 -7.87
N LEU A 30 2.57 -28.65 -7.41
CA LEU A 30 3.87 -28.93 -8.03
C LEU A 30 3.75 -29.69 -9.35
N ALA A 31 2.61 -30.35 -9.63
CA ALA A 31 2.37 -31.03 -10.90
C ALA A 31 2.25 -30.03 -12.06
N ASP A 32 1.75 -28.82 -11.78
CA ASP A 32 1.70 -27.72 -12.75
C ASP A 32 2.87 -26.76 -12.52
N LYS A 33 3.79 -26.73 -13.49
CA LYS A 33 5.01 -25.91 -13.44
C LYS A 33 4.71 -24.41 -13.39
N GLU A 34 3.65 -23.94 -14.03
CA GLU A 34 3.29 -22.53 -14.04
C GLU A 34 2.69 -22.12 -12.70
N ASN A 35 1.81 -22.94 -12.16
CA ASN A 35 1.23 -22.71 -10.83
C ASN A 35 2.31 -22.73 -9.74
N CYS A 36 3.24 -23.69 -9.82
CA CYS A 36 4.40 -23.74 -8.94
C CYS A 36 5.26 -22.47 -9.05
N ARG A 37 5.53 -22.00 -10.27
CA ARG A 37 6.29 -20.76 -10.48
C ARG A 37 5.58 -19.55 -9.91
N ALA A 38 4.30 -19.36 -10.20
CA ALA A 38 3.50 -18.25 -9.67
C ALA A 38 3.48 -18.29 -8.13
N PHE A 39 3.23 -19.47 -7.56
CA PHE A 39 3.24 -19.65 -6.11
C PHE A 39 4.58 -19.25 -5.47
N PHE A 40 5.69 -19.71 -6.04
CA PHE A 40 7.03 -19.40 -5.57
C PHE A 40 7.37 -17.90 -5.70
N HIS A 41 6.90 -17.25 -6.77
CA HIS A 41 7.01 -15.80 -6.94
C HIS A 41 6.28 -15.05 -5.82
N GLY A 42 5.07 -15.47 -5.45
CA GLY A 42 4.31 -14.92 -4.34
C GLY A 42 5.06 -15.04 -3.01
N LEU A 43 5.62 -16.21 -2.73
CA LEU A 43 6.45 -16.44 -1.54
C LEU A 43 7.68 -15.52 -1.52
N ARG A 44 8.41 -15.39 -2.63
CA ARG A 44 9.57 -14.50 -2.74
C ARG A 44 9.18 -13.03 -2.53
N ARG A 45 8.03 -12.61 -3.04
CA ARG A 45 7.48 -11.27 -2.84
C ARG A 45 7.15 -11.02 -1.37
N GLN A 46 6.54 -11.99 -0.69
CA GLN A 46 6.23 -11.91 0.73
C GLN A 46 7.51 -11.75 1.58
N VAL A 47 8.52 -12.59 1.34
CA VAL A 47 9.81 -12.49 2.04
C VAL A 47 10.47 -11.12 1.82
N ARG A 48 10.44 -10.61 0.58
CA ARG A 48 10.94 -9.24 0.29
C ARG A 48 10.16 -8.16 1.02
N ALA A 49 8.84 -8.30 1.18
CA ALA A 49 8.02 -7.34 1.90
C ALA A 49 8.35 -7.36 3.40
N ILE A 50 8.48 -8.53 4.01
CA ILE A 50 8.85 -8.70 5.42
C ILE A 50 10.22 -8.05 5.69
N ARG A 51 11.21 -8.29 4.83
CA ARG A 51 12.57 -7.74 4.99
C ARG A 51 12.63 -6.20 4.95
N LYS A 52 11.64 -5.53 4.36
CA LYS A 52 11.56 -4.07 4.33
C LYS A 52 10.96 -3.47 5.62
N ARG A 53 10.34 -4.30 6.46
CA ARG A 53 9.79 -3.89 7.75
C ARG A 53 10.88 -3.86 8.81
N SER A 54 10.63 -3.14 9.90
CA SER A 54 11.52 -3.15 11.05
C SER A 54 11.65 -4.57 11.62
N GLN A 55 12.89 -5.03 11.75
CA GLN A 55 13.23 -6.32 12.34
C GLN A 55 13.35 -6.24 13.87
N ARG A 56 13.12 -5.06 14.46
CA ARG A 56 13.20 -4.86 15.91
C ARG A 56 11.92 -5.39 16.55
N SER A 57 12.08 -6.18 17.61
CA SER A 57 10.94 -6.72 18.37
C SER A 57 10.03 -5.64 18.94
N ASP A 58 10.59 -4.47 19.24
CA ASP A 58 9.88 -3.39 19.94
C ASP A 58 8.92 -2.64 19.00
N ASP A 59 9.17 -2.70 17.69
CA ASP A 59 8.37 -1.99 16.68
C ASP A 59 7.13 -2.81 16.29
N GLY A 60 7.11 -4.12 16.56
CA GLY A 60 5.95 -5.00 16.35
C GLY A 60 5.55 -5.21 14.88
N GLU A 61 6.40 -4.82 13.92
CA GLU A 61 6.09 -4.90 12.48
C GLU A 61 6.24 -6.30 11.87
N ILE A 62 6.91 -7.21 12.58
CA ILE A 62 7.11 -8.60 12.16
C ILE A 62 6.64 -9.57 13.25
N THR A 63 5.98 -10.63 12.83
CA THR A 63 5.53 -11.72 13.68
C THR A 63 6.61 -12.81 13.83
N VAL A 64 6.39 -13.75 14.75
CA VAL A 64 7.23 -14.95 14.90
C VAL A 64 7.22 -15.79 13.62
N TYR A 65 6.08 -15.84 12.93
CA TYR A 65 5.94 -16.54 11.65
C TYR A 65 6.71 -15.84 10.52
N ASP A 66 6.70 -14.50 10.49
CA ASP A 66 7.50 -13.72 9.53
C ASP A 66 8.98 -14.01 9.69
N ALA A 67 9.48 -14.01 10.92
CA ALA A 67 10.87 -14.32 11.21
C ALA A 67 11.23 -15.78 10.85
N ALA A 68 10.33 -16.73 11.12
CA ALA A 68 10.51 -18.14 10.74
C ALA A 68 10.52 -18.33 9.22
N LEU A 69 9.62 -17.66 8.48
CA LEU A 69 9.57 -17.72 7.02
C LEU A 69 10.86 -17.22 6.38
N VAL A 70 11.37 -16.07 6.85
CA VAL A 70 12.62 -15.49 6.34
C VAL A 70 13.79 -16.44 6.61
N ARG A 71 13.84 -17.05 7.79
CA ARG A 71 14.90 -18.00 8.14
C ARG A 71 14.84 -19.29 7.33
N LEU A 72 13.66 -19.86 7.12
CA LEU A 72 13.47 -21.03 6.25
C LEU A 72 13.92 -20.70 4.82
N TYR A 73 13.54 -19.53 4.31
CA TYR A 73 13.94 -19.05 2.99
C TYR A 73 15.46 -18.86 2.84
N GLU A 74 16.15 -18.45 3.91
CA GLU A 74 17.60 -18.31 3.93
C GLU A 74 18.34 -19.65 4.00
N HIS A 75 17.71 -20.67 4.59
CA HIS A 75 18.25 -22.02 4.63
C HIS A 75 18.19 -22.71 3.27
N GLY A 76 17.08 -22.52 2.54
CA GLY A 76 16.87 -23.02 1.19
C GLY A 76 15.66 -22.33 0.58
N HIS A 77 15.76 -21.95 -0.69
CA HIS A 77 14.66 -21.33 -1.43
C HIS A 77 14.61 -21.82 -2.87
N THR A 78 14.50 -23.14 -3.01
CA THR A 78 14.24 -23.84 -4.26
C THR A 78 12.78 -24.26 -4.32
N MET A 79 12.30 -24.60 -5.52
CA MET A 79 10.95 -25.18 -5.69
C MET A 79 10.84 -26.61 -5.10
N GLN A 80 11.94 -27.18 -4.65
CA GLN A 80 12.00 -28.51 -4.03
C GLN A 80 12.12 -28.44 -2.49
N ASP A 81 12.19 -27.23 -1.92
CA ASP A 81 12.20 -27.05 -0.46
C ASP A 81 10.77 -27.17 0.09
N TYR A 82 10.26 -28.40 0.15
CA TYR A 82 8.87 -28.68 0.52
C TYR A 82 8.51 -28.17 1.91
N GLY A 83 9.46 -28.22 2.87
CA GLY A 83 9.26 -27.67 4.20
C GLY A 83 8.97 -26.16 4.21
N LEU A 84 9.66 -25.39 3.35
CA LEU A 84 9.40 -23.96 3.18
C LEU A 84 8.03 -23.72 2.51
N LEU A 85 7.71 -24.48 1.47
CA LEU A 85 6.47 -24.32 0.71
C LEU A 85 5.25 -24.70 1.55
N ASP A 86 5.28 -25.84 2.23
CA ASP A 86 4.20 -26.28 3.12
C ASP A 86 4.06 -25.36 4.33
N PHE A 87 5.15 -24.83 4.89
CA PHE A 87 5.07 -23.81 5.95
C PHE A 87 4.34 -22.56 5.48
N TYR A 88 4.67 -22.08 4.27
CA TYR A 88 4.00 -20.92 3.68
C TYR A 88 2.51 -21.20 3.40
N MET A 89 2.15 -22.39 2.94
CA MET A 89 0.74 -22.77 2.79
C MET A 89 0.01 -22.80 4.15
N ALA A 90 0.55 -23.57 5.09
CA ALA A 90 -0.09 -23.86 6.37
C ALA A 90 -0.26 -22.61 7.25
N GLU A 91 0.82 -21.86 7.45
CA GLU A 91 0.86 -20.78 8.44
C GLU A 91 0.59 -19.40 7.80
N PHE A 92 1.02 -19.17 6.55
CA PHE A 92 0.85 -17.86 5.89
C PHE A 92 -0.42 -17.74 5.07
N LEU A 93 -0.78 -18.76 4.30
CA LEU A 93 -2.06 -18.79 3.60
C LEU A 93 -3.19 -19.30 4.49
N GLY A 94 -2.86 -19.82 5.67
CA GLY A 94 -3.82 -20.25 6.68
C GLY A 94 -4.51 -21.58 6.37
N THR A 95 -3.92 -22.41 5.49
CA THR A 95 -4.53 -23.70 5.10
C THR A 95 -4.61 -24.70 6.25
N LYS A 96 -3.84 -24.49 7.33
CA LYS A 96 -3.91 -25.29 8.56
C LYS A 96 -5.26 -25.25 9.25
N ASN A 97 -6.03 -24.18 9.07
CA ASN A 97 -7.34 -24.00 9.69
C ASN A 97 -8.50 -24.43 8.79
N CYS A 98 -8.21 -24.96 7.59
CA CYS A 98 -9.24 -25.44 6.67
C CYS A 98 -9.76 -26.81 7.11
N GLU A 99 -11.07 -27.00 6.98
CA GLU A 99 -11.71 -28.27 7.35
C GLU A 99 -11.80 -29.23 6.16
N SER A 100 -11.70 -28.70 4.93
CA SER A 100 -11.81 -29.47 3.69
C SER A 100 -10.66 -29.21 2.72
N ASP A 101 -10.34 -30.24 1.92
CA ASP A 101 -9.36 -30.13 0.83
C ASP A 101 -9.80 -29.13 -0.25
N GLY A 102 -11.11 -28.97 -0.45
CA GLY A 102 -11.68 -27.97 -1.35
C GLY A 102 -11.36 -26.54 -0.93
N GLU A 103 -11.41 -26.22 0.37
CA GLU A 103 -11.02 -24.90 0.89
C GLU A 103 -9.54 -24.61 0.69
N ILE A 104 -8.69 -25.61 0.95
CA ILE A 104 -7.24 -25.51 0.76
C ILE A 104 -6.95 -25.17 -0.71
N LYS A 105 -7.57 -25.89 -1.65
CA LYS A 105 -7.44 -25.64 -3.08
C LYS A 105 -7.94 -24.27 -3.49
N ALA A 106 -9.07 -23.83 -2.95
CA ALA A 106 -9.62 -22.51 -3.25
C ALA A 106 -8.68 -21.37 -2.83
N ILE A 107 -8.08 -21.46 -1.62
CA ILE A 107 -7.11 -20.47 -1.13
C ILE A 107 -5.87 -20.44 -2.02
N ILE A 108 -5.34 -21.61 -2.37
CA ILE A 108 -4.15 -21.73 -3.23
C ILE A 108 -4.43 -21.15 -4.62
N ALA A 109 -5.58 -21.49 -5.22
CA ALA A 109 -6.00 -20.98 -6.53
C ALA A 109 -6.16 -19.46 -6.51
N ALA A 110 -6.80 -18.91 -5.47
CA ALA A 110 -6.94 -17.48 -5.28
C ALA A 110 -5.57 -16.78 -5.16
N GLN A 111 -4.63 -17.38 -4.42
CA GLN A 111 -3.28 -16.84 -4.28
C GLN A 111 -2.50 -16.86 -5.61
N ILE A 112 -2.61 -17.93 -6.39
CA ILE A 112 -1.98 -18.03 -7.72
C ILE A 112 -2.58 -16.98 -8.67
N ALA A 113 -3.91 -16.86 -8.71
CA ALA A 113 -4.59 -15.86 -9.53
C ALA A 113 -4.16 -14.43 -9.16
N ALA A 114 -4.13 -14.12 -7.86
CA ALA A 114 -3.65 -12.83 -7.38
C ALA A 114 -2.19 -12.57 -7.78
N GLN A 115 -1.33 -13.58 -7.72
CA GLN A 115 0.07 -13.43 -8.09
C GLN A 115 0.27 -13.23 -9.60
N ARG A 116 -0.50 -13.94 -10.43
CA ARG A 116 -0.51 -13.71 -11.89
C ARG A 116 -0.95 -12.29 -12.24
N ILE A 117 -1.98 -11.75 -11.57
CA ILE A 117 -2.41 -10.35 -11.73
C ILE A 117 -1.27 -9.36 -11.39
N LEU A 118 -0.47 -9.69 -10.39
CA LEU A 118 0.62 -8.82 -9.96
C LEU A 118 1.86 -8.91 -10.86
N ASP A 119 2.12 -10.08 -11.45
CA ASP A 119 3.27 -10.31 -12.32
C ASP A 119 3.01 -9.87 -13.76
N ASP A 120 1.81 -10.12 -14.29
CA ASP A 120 1.45 -9.87 -15.69
C ASP A 120 0.58 -8.61 -15.90
N GLY A 121 0.16 -7.95 -14.80
CA GLY A 121 -0.81 -6.85 -14.84
C GLY A 121 -2.27 -7.34 -14.74
N PRO A 122 -3.26 -6.43 -14.75
CA PRO A 122 -4.65 -6.79 -14.52
C PRO A 122 -5.14 -7.82 -15.54
N ILE A 123 -5.41 -9.04 -15.08
CA ILE A 123 -6.05 -10.08 -15.90
C ILE A 123 -7.48 -9.64 -16.16
N ALA A 124 -7.91 -9.61 -17.42
CA ALA A 124 -9.25 -9.19 -17.82
C ALA A 124 -10.39 -10.05 -17.21
N ARG A 125 -10.07 -11.25 -16.70
CA ARG A 125 -11.02 -12.17 -16.07
C ARG A 125 -10.36 -12.98 -14.95
N ILE A 126 -10.98 -12.98 -13.77
CA ILE A 126 -10.63 -13.87 -12.66
C ILE A 126 -11.19 -15.25 -13.00
N PRO A 127 -10.41 -16.35 -12.96
CA PRO A 127 -10.97 -17.69 -13.13
C PRO A 127 -11.79 -18.00 -11.88
N VAL A 128 -13.12 -17.95 -12.01
CA VAL A 128 -14.04 -18.49 -11.03
C VAL A 128 -14.10 -20.00 -11.29
N SER A 129 -13.55 -20.79 -10.36
CA SER A 129 -13.82 -22.23 -10.32
C SER A 129 -15.26 -22.44 -9.87
N GLY A 130 -16.10 -22.89 -10.81
CA GLY A 130 -17.48 -23.30 -10.56
C GLY A 130 -18.11 -23.86 -11.84
N SER A 131 -18.08 -25.19 -11.94
CA SER A 131 -19.05 -26.07 -12.62
C SER A 131 -19.97 -25.42 -13.67
N ASP A 132 -19.73 -25.69 -14.95
CA ASP A 132 -20.34 -26.81 -15.67
C ASP A 132 -19.66 -26.95 -17.02
N ALA A 133 -19.45 -28.21 -17.41
CA ALA A 133 -18.90 -28.59 -18.69
C ALA A 133 -19.88 -28.27 -19.83
N ASP A 134 -19.29 -28.22 -21.03
CA ASP A 134 -19.92 -28.15 -22.36
C ASP A 134 -20.00 -26.74 -22.96
N ASP A 135 -18.92 -26.32 -23.63
CA ASP A 135 -18.99 -26.21 -25.10
C ASP A 135 -17.58 -26.18 -25.69
N GLU A 136 -17.37 -27.08 -26.65
CA GLU A 136 -16.15 -27.27 -27.40
C GLU A 136 -15.97 -26.14 -28.42
N GLY A 137 -14.74 -25.67 -28.59
CA GLY A 137 -14.43 -24.63 -29.56
C GLY A 137 -12.94 -24.36 -29.64
N GLU A 138 -12.18 -25.39 -30.00
CA GLU A 138 -10.83 -25.24 -30.56
C GLU A 138 -10.85 -24.22 -31.70
N MET A 139 -9.98 -23.22 -31.64
CA MET A 139 -9.41 -22.67 -32.86
C MET A 139 -7.98 -22.21 -32.60
N ASP A 140 -7.05 -23.09 -32.98
CA ASP A 140 -5.66 -22.75 -33.25
C ASP A 140 -5.61 -21.57 -34.23
N VAL A 141 -4.98 -20.47 -33.83
CA VAL A 141 -4.50 -19.47 -34.78
C VAL A 141 -3.06 -19.12 -34.44
N GLU A 142 -2.20 -19.81 -35.18
CA GLU A 142 -0.81 -19.56 -35.51
C GLU A 142 -0.44 -18.07 -35.55
N TYR A 143 0.55 -17.68 -34.73
CA TYR A 143 1.18 -16.37 -34.79
C TYR A 143 2.11 -16.32 -36.01
N ASN A 144 1.66 -15.67 -37.09
CA ASN A 144 2.55 -15.27 -38.18
C ASN A 144 3.19 -13.92 -37.87
N GLU A 145 4.49 -14.00 -37.59
CA GLU A 145 5.46 -12.92 -37.61
C GLU A 145 5.62 -12.44 -39.07
N MET A 146 5.30 -11.18 -39.39
CA MET A 146 5.66 -10.57 -40.67
C MET A 146 6.11 -9.12 -40.50
N GLU A 147 7.19 -8.85 -41.21
CA GLU A 147 8.15 -7.75 -41.16
C GLU A 147 7.59 -6.38 -41.57
N GLU A 148 8.33 -5.36 -41.12
CA GLU A 148 8.35 -3.99 -41.63
C GLU A 148 8.41 -3.93 -43.16
N THR A 149 7.48 -3.20 -43.78
CA THR A 149 7.77 -2.41 -44.98
C THR A 149 6.97 -1.11 -44.98
N SER A 150 7.60 -0.11 -45.56
CA SER A 150 7.35 1.33 -45.51
C SER A 150 6.28 1.85 -46.48
N ASP A 151 5.75 3.02 -46.12
CA ASP A 151 5.16 4.11 -46.96
C ASP A 151 3.62 4.23 -47.09
N PRO A 152 3.12 5.49 -47.25
CA PRO A 152 2.01 6.01 -46.46
C PRO A 152 0.69 6.01 -47.23
N VAL A 153 -0.36 5.48 -46.59
CA VAL A 153 -1.73 5.56 -47.10
C VAL A 153 -2.65 6.01 -45.97
N ASP A 154 -3.28 7.14 -46.24
CA ASP A 154 -4.39 7.76 -45.50
C ASP A 154 -5.50 6.71 -45.28
N GLY A 155 -5.66 6.28 -44.02
CA GLY A 155 -6.55 5.20 -43.60
C GLY A 155 -7.10 5.48 -42.20
N PRO A 156 -8.31 4.97 -41.89
CA PRO A 156 -9.12 5.41 -40.76
C PRO A 156 -8.44 5.07 -39.43
N GLU A 157 -8.58 5.97 -38.46
CA GLU A 157 -8.07 5.86 -37.09
C GLU A 157 -8.10 4.42 -36.59
N ALA A 158 -6.94 3.90 -36.20
CA ALA A 158 -6.83 2.60 -35.55
C ALA A 158 -7.88 2.54 -34.42
N PRO A 159 -8.67 1.46 -34.32
CA PRO A 159 -9.72 1.36 -33.32
C PRO A 159 -9.08 1.55 -31.94
N MET A 160 -9.54 2.59 -31.23
CA MET A 160 -9.00 2.93 -29.92
C MET A 160 -9.04 1.68 -29.02
N PRO A 161 -7.97 1.42 -28.24
CA PRO A 161 -7.98 0.27 -27.34
C PRO A 161 -9.21 0.38 -26.41
N PRO A 162 -9.96 -0.71 -26.20
CA PRO A 162 -11.27 -0.68 -25.51
C PRO A 162 -11.20 -0.12 -24.07
N HIS A 163 -10.01 -0.08 -23.48
CA HIS A 163 -9.75 0.53 -22.19
C HIS A 163 -9.73 2.06 -22.23
N LEU A 164 -9.27 2.67 -23.32
CA LEU A 164 -9.21 4.12 -23.50
C LEU A 164 -10.62 4.71 -23.58
N GLU A 165 -11.51 4.07 -24.34
CA GLU A 165 -12.92 4.48 -24.44
C GLU A 165 -13.57 4.53 -23.05
N LYS A 166 -13.37 3.47 -22.25
CA LYS A 166 -13.89 3.41 -20.88
C LYS A 166 -13.31 4.51 -19.97
N LEU A 167 -12.01 4.81 -20.08
CA LEU A 167 -11.40 5.90 -19.32
C LEU A 167 -11.99 7.27 -19.72
N ILE A 168 -12.18 7.50 -21.02
CA ILE A 168 -12.79 8.72 -21.55
C ILE A 168 -14.24 8.85 -21.08
N GLU A 169 -15.04 7.77 -21.13
CA GLU A 169 -16.41 7.76 -20.61
C GLU A 169 -16.47 8.09 -19.11
N THR A 170 -15.59 7.47 -18.32
CA THR A 170 -15.53 7.70 -16.87
C THR A 170 -15.16 9.15 -16.56
N TYR A 171 -14.19 9.70 -17.30
CA TYR A 171 -13.81 11.11 -17.20
C TYR A 171 -14.96 12.06 -17.56
N LYS A 172 -15.65 11.82 -18.70
CA LYS A 172 -16.81 12.62 -19.12
C LYS A 172 -17.90 12.63 -18.04
N LYS A 173 -18.23 11.45 -17.52
CA LYS A 173 -19.20 11.32 -16.42
C LYS A 173 -18.77 12.09 -15.17
N ALA A 174 -17.50 11.98 -14.77
CA ALA A 174 -16.98 12.71 -13.61
C ALA A 174 -17.01 14.24 -13.82
N LYS A 175 -16.82 14.70 -15.07
CA LYS A 175 -16.89 16.11 -15.45
C LYS A 175 -18.32 16.65 -15.36
N ASP A 176 -19.31 15.87 -15.80
CA ASP A 176 -20.72 16.21 -15.68
C ASP A 176 -21.14 16.29 -14.20
N GLU A 177 -20.78 15.29 -13.40
CA GLU A 177 -21.05 15.28 -11.94
C GLU A 177 -20.33 16.42 -11.19
N TYR A 178 -19.22 16.93 -11.72
CA TYR A 178 -18.54 18.12 -11.22
C TYR A 178 -19.25 19.42 -11.62
N ALA A 179 -19.78 19.50 -12.84
CA ALA A 179 -20.57 20.66 -13.28
C ALA A 179 -21.85 20.82 -12.43
N ASP A 180 -22.43 19.69 -12.00
CA ASP A 180 -23.60 19.65 -11.12
C ASP A 180 -23.33 20.05 -9.66
N LEU A 181 -22.06 20.31 -9.28
CA LEU A 181 -21.69 20.69 -7.90
C LEU A 181 -22.33 21.97 -7.42
N GLY A 182 -22.69 22.90 -8.32
CA GLY A 182 -23.45 24.10 -7.98
C GLY A 182 -24.84 23.81 -7.40
N VAL A 183 -25.37 22.61 -7.64
CA VAL A 183 -26.69 22.14 -7.18
C VAL A 183 -26.58 21.25 -5.94
N MET A 184 -25.39 20.75 -5.62
CA MET A 184 -25.21 19.81 -4.51
C MET A 184 -25.11 20.50 -3.14
N GLU A 185 -26.02 20.16 -2.23
CA GLU A 185 -26.10 20.78 -0.89
C GLU A 185 -25.05 20.26 0.12
N SER A 186 -24.43 19.09 -0.13
CA SER A 186 -23.52 18.45 0.83
C SER A 186 -22.05 18.68 0.51
N HIS A 187 -21.34 19.32 1.43
CA HIS A 187 -19.87 19.51 1.38
C HIS A 187 -19.10 18.19 1.19
N SER A 188 -19.57 17.08 1.75
CA SER A 188 -18.92 15.76 1.58
C SER A 188 -18.96 15.32 0.12
N LYS A 189 -20.14 15.41 -0.50
CA LYS A 189 -20.33 15.02 -1.91
C LYS A 189 -19.55 15.93 -2.85
N GLN A 190 -19.51 17.23 -2.56
CA GLN A 190 -18.64 18.17 -3.26
C GLN A 190 -17.16 17.73 -3.17
N THR A 191 -16.67 17.40 -1.97
CA THR A 191 -15.27 16.93 -1.84
C THR A 191 -14.99 15.61 -2.56
N GLU A 192 -15.95 14.69 -2.59
CA GLU A 192 -15.81 13.39 -3.25
C GLU A 192 -15.77 13.54 -4.77
N ASN A 193 -16.72 14.26 -5.37
CA ASN A 193 -16.77 14.47 -6.82
C ASN A 193 -15.53 15.20 -7.35
N VAL A 194 -15.03 16.20 -6.62
CA VAL A 194 -13.83 16.96 -7.01
C VAL A 194 -12.60 16.07 -7.00
N ARG A 195 -12.48 15.19 -5.99
CA ARG A 195 -11.39 14.21 -5.92
C ARG A 195 -11.51 13.18 -7.03
N PHE A 196 -12.73 12.70 -7.28
CA PHE A 196 -13.00 11.73 -8.31
C PHE A 196 -12.66 12.27 -9.70
N LEU A 197 -13.14 13.47 -10.06
CA LEU A 197 -12.78 14.15 -11.32
C LEU A 197 -11.27 14.25 -11.48
N ARG A 198 -10.58 14.75 -10.45
CA ARG A 198 -9.13 14.88 -10.49
C ARG A 198 -8.42 13.54 -10.71
N ASP A 199 -8.76 12.52 -9.93
CA ASP A 199 -8.11 11.21 -10.00
C ASP A 199 -8.41 10.53 -11.36
N THR A 200 -9.62 10.70 -11.91
CA THR A 200 -9.95 10.23 -13.27
C THR A 200 -9.17 10.96 -14.36
N ALA A 201 -8.99 12.27 -14.24
CA ALA A 201 -8.21 13.06 -15.18
C ALA A 201 -6.72 12.71 -15.14
N GLU A 202 -6.14 12.54 -13.94
CA GLU A 202 -4.75 12.11 -13.76
C GLU A 202 -4.52 10.69 -14.35
N ASN A 203 -5.47 9.77 -14.16
CA ASN A 203 -5.37 8.43 -14.72
C ASN A 203 -5.46 8.43 -16.24
N LEU A 204 -6.38 9.20 -16.83
CA LEU A 204 -6.52 9.32 -18.28
C LEU A 204 -5.31 10.01 -18.91
N LEU A 205 -4.79 11.09 -18.30
CA LEU A 205 -3.58 11.77 -18.77
C LEU A 205 -2.38 10.83 -18.79
N ARG A 206 -2.14 10.08 -17.70
CA ARG A 206 -1.05 9.09 -17.65
C ARG A 206 -1.22 7.98 -18.67
N TYR A 207 -2.44 7.60 -18.99
CA TYR A 207 -2.69 6.62 -20.04
C TYR A 207 -2.34 7.22 -21.40
N LEU A 208 -2.86 8.40 -21.72
CA LEU A 208 -2.58 9.09 -22.99
C LEU A 208 -1.08 9.37 -23.18
N GLU A 209 -0.36 9.87 -22.18
CA GLU A 209 1.09 10.10 -22.27
C GLU A 209 1.91 8.85 -22.66
N ASN A 210 1.41 7.65 -22.34
CA ASN A 210 2.06 6.39 -22.66
C ASN A 210 1.65 5.80 -24.02
N PHE A 211 0.45 6.12 -24.53
CA PHE A 211 -0.11 5.52 -25.75
C PHE A 211 -0.22 6.50 -26.92
N ASP A 212 -0.66 7.73 -26.67
CA ASP A 212 -0.84 8.79 -27.65
C ASP A 212 -0.60 10.16 -27.02
N LYS A 213 0.61 10.71 -27.23
CA LYS A 213 1.07 11.97 -26.65
C LYS A 213 0.49 13.21 -27.32
N ASP A 214 -0.11 13.06 -28.50
CA ASP A 214 -0.65 14.17 -29.28
C ASP A 214 -2.19 14.20 -29.22
N HIS A 215 -2.79 13.39 -28.36
CA HIS A 215 -4.24 13.31 -28.19
C HIS A 215 -4.84 14.66 -27.79
N TYR A 216 -5.91 15.09 -28.48
CA TYR A 216 -6.59 16.39 -28.30
C TYR A 216 -7.11 16.66 -26.88
N LEU A 217 -7.21 15.63 -26.04
CA LEU A 217 -7.71 15.73 -24.66
C LEU A 217 -6.63 16.14 -23.67
N ILE A 218 -5.34 16.03 -24.01
CA ILE A 218 -4.25 16.26 -23.06
C ILE A 218 -4.30 17.68 -22.50
N SER A 219 -4.44 18.70 -23.35
CA SER A 219 -4.52 20.10 -22.90
C SER A 219 -5.75 20.36 -22.03
N GLU A 220 -6.87 19.68 -22.30
CA GLU A 220 -8.07 19.78 -21.46
C GLU A 220 -7.82 19.14 -20.08
N LEU A 221 -7.21 17.95 -20.06
CA LEU A 221 -6.95 17.20 -18.84
C LEU A 221 -5.99 17.95 -17.92
N GLU A 222 -4.93 18.56 -18.46
CA GLU A 222 -4.01 19.40 -17.68
C GLU A 222 -4.75 20.56 -17.00
N SER A 223 -5.60 21.28 -17.75
CA SER A 223 -6.42 22.38 -17.22
C SER A 223 -7.42 21.90 -16.16
N VAL A 224 -8.04 20.73 -16.35
CA VAL A 224 -8.98 20.14 -15.39
C VAL A 224 -8.27 19.67 -14.12
N ILE A 225 -7.07 19.09 -14.23
CA ILE A 225 -6.25 18.70 -13.08
C ILE A 225 -5.86 19.95 -12.27
N GLU A 226 -5.40 21.01 -12.93
CA GLU A 226 -5.01 22.25 -12.23
C GLU A 226 -6.20 22.88 -11.49
N SER A 227 -7.33 23.03 -12.17
CA SER A 227 -8.54 23.64 -11.58
C SER A 227 -9.15 22.78 -10.46
N SER A 228 -9.21 21.46 -10.64
CA SER A 228 -9.72 20.53 -9.62
C SER A 228 -8.79 20.43 -8.40
N GLN A 229 -7.48 20.50 -8.57
CA GLN A 229 -6.52 20.57 -7.45
C GLN A 229 -6.71 21.86 -6.64
N ALA A 230 -6.85 23.00 -7.30
CA ALA A 230 -7.09 24.28 -6.64
C ALA A 230 -8.43 24.25 -5.85
N TYR A 231 -9.47 23.65 -6.42
CA TYR A 231 -10.77 23.54 -5.78
C TYR A 231 -10.78 22.52 -4.63
N ALA A 232 -10.15 21.36 -4.79
CA ALA A 232 -9.95 20.38 -3.73
C ALA A 232 -9.18 20.97 -2.54
N ALA A 233 -8.14 21.77 -2.81
CA ALA A 233 -7.38 22.45 -1.78
C ALA A 233 -8.24 23.48 -1.03
N LYS A 234 -9.13 24.22 -1.73
CA LYS A 234 -10.09 25.12 -1.09
C LYS A 234 -11.04 24.36 -0.15
N LEU A 235 -11.65 23.27 -0.62
CA LEU A 235 -12.54 22.44 0.20
C LEU A 235 -11.82 21.76 1.39
N ALA A 236 -10.52 21.48 1.26
CA ALA A 236 -9.69 20.93 2.33
C ALA A 236 -9.14 22.00 3.31
N GLY A 237 -9.61 23.25 3.23
CA GLY A 237 -9.15 24.34 4.08
C GLY A 237 -7.71 24.78 3.81
N GLY A 238 -7.27 24.72 2.55
CA GLY A 238 -5.93 25.10 2.09
C GLY A 238 -4.85 24.02 2.27
N ARG A 239 -5.21 22.82 2.74
CA ARG A 239 -4.26 21.72 2.91
C ARG A 239 -4.04 20.97 1.60
N LYS A 240 -2.89 21.21 0.96
CA LYS A 240 -2.38 20.38 -0.14
C LYS A 240 -1.90 19.01 0.37
N ARG A 241 -2.09 17.94 -0.42
CA ARG A 241 -1.53 16.61 -0.11
C ARG A 241 0.01 16.66 -0.18
N LYS A 242 0.70 15.72 0.49
CA LYS A 242 2.18 15.66 0.51
C LYS A 242 2.81 15.66 -0.90
N PHE A 243 2.08 15.12 -1.89
CA PHE A 243 2.52 14.99 -3.28
C PHE A 243 2.18 16.21 -4.16
N GLU A 244 1.35 17.15 -3.68
CA GLU A 244 0.93 18.36 -4.40
C GLU A 244 1.74 19.61 -3.99
N ARG A 245 2.71 19.44 -3.08
CA ARG A 245 3.62 20.52 -2.72
C ARG A 245 4.66 20.64 -3.81
N ASP A 246 4.74 21.82 -4.43
CA ASP A 246 5.86 22.16 -5.29
C ASP A 246 7.19 21.87 -4.56
N ARG A 247 8.08 21.17 -5.26
CA ARG A 247 9.45 20.94 -4.78
C ARG A 247 10.18 22.27 -4.49
N SER A 248 9.77 23.36 -5.14
CA SER A 248 10.30 24.72 -4.93
C SER A 248 9.78 25.41 -3.66
N GLN A 249 8.60 25.05 -3.15
CA GLN A 249 8.01 25.69 -1.96
C GLN A 249 8.43 25.05 -0.63
N SER A 250 9.24 23.99 -0.68
CA SER A 250 9.61 23.19 0.50
C SER A 250 10.80 23.73 1.30
N ARG A 251 11.38 24.89 0.94
CA ARG A 251 12.61 25.40 1.58
C ARG A 251 12.44 26.45 2.69
N ASP A 252 11.29 27.09 2.87
CA ASP A 252 11.23 28.31 3.73
C ASP A 252 10.16 28.37 4.83
N ARG A 253 9.48 27.27 5.18
CA ARG A 253 8.62 27.26 6.38
C ARG A 253 8.83 26.02 7.20
N GLY A 254 9.45 26.22 8.38
CA GLY A 254 9.80 25.21 9.35
C GLY A 254 8.74 24.12 9.50
N SER A 255 9.17 22.88 9.25
CA SER A 255 8.37 21.68 9.44
C SER A 255 7.81 21.64 10.86
N PRO A 256 6.49 21.44 11.04
CA PRO A 256 5.93 21.03 12.32
C PRO A 256 6.52 19.66 12.67
N SER A 257 7.28 19.57 13.76
CA SER A 257 7.80 18.31 14.28
C SER A 257 6.65 17.35 14.65
N PRO A 258 6.67 16.09 14.20
CA PRO A 258 5.74 15.07 14.67
C PRO A 258 6.27 14.47 15.98
N SER A 259 6.16 15.20 17.09
CA SER A 259 6.34 14.62 18.43
C SER A 259 4.96 14.24 18.98
N PRO A 260 4.72 12.95 19.32
CA PRO A 260 3.46 12.51 19.91
C PRO A 260 3.38 12.76 21.44
N TYR A 261 4.35 13.46 22.04
CA TYR A 261 4.31 13.83 23.47
C TYR A 261 4.32 15.35 23.65
N ARG A 262 3.13 15.94 23.74
CA ARG A 262 2.90 17.19 24.49
C ARG A 262 1.76 16.98 25.49
N PRO A 263 2.02 17.03 26.80
CA PRO A 263 0.98 17.05 27.81
C PRO A 263 0.20 18.36 27.71
N TYR A 264 -1.13 18.25 27.82
CA TYR A 264 -2.05 19.37 27.80
C TYR A 264 -1.88 20.28 29.03
N GLY A 265 -1.89 21.59 28.81
CA GLY A 265 -2.32 22.58 29.79
C GLY A 265 -1.24 23.50 30.35
N TYR A 266 -1.08 24.70 29.77
CA TYR A 266 -1.26 25.97 30.50
C TYR A 266 -1.29 27.15 29.50
N TYR A 267 -2.24 28.05 29.68
CA TYR A 267 -2.44 29.27 28.91
C TYR A 267 -1.27 30.25 29.07
N GLY A 268 -1.01 31.04 28.02
CA GLY A 268 -0.11 32.20 28.09
C GLY A 268 -0.04 32.94 26.76
N GLN A 269 -0.98 33.85 26.55
CA GLN A 269 -0.99 34.81 25.47
C GLN A 269 0.12 35.87 25.64
N PHE A 270 0.50 36.49 24.52
CA PHE A 270 1.34 37.70 24.34
C PHE A 270 2.87 37.46 24.47
N TYR A 271 3.74 38.00 23.61
CA TYR A 271 3.80 39.41 23.19
C TYR A 271 4.35 39.65 21.78
N ARG A 272 3.74 40.67 21.17
CA ARG A 272 4.18 41.54 20.09
C ARG A 272 5.05 42.65 20.71
N GLY A 273 6.08 43.13 20.00
CA GLY A 273 6.79 44.42 20.25
C GLY A 273 8.01 44.27 21.16
N ARG A 274 9.24 44.63 20.75
CA ARG A 274 9.79 45.94 20.31
C ARG A 274 10.15 46.86 21.49
N ASP A 275 11.47 47.07 21.60
CA ASP A 275 12.22 48.21 22.15
C ASP A 275 12.23 48.54 23.67
N GLN A 276 13.46 48.87 24.11
CA GLN A 276 13.93 49.69 25.25
C GLN A 276 14.30 49.04 26.60
N ASP A 277 15.62 49.05 26.83
CA ASP A 277 16.35 49.72 27.93
C ASP A 277 15.98 49.53 29.41
N SER A 278 17.07 49.48 30.21
CA SER A 278 17.18 49.52 31.70
C SER A 278 17.22 48.13 32.35
N ARG A 279 18.37 47.56 32.75
CA ARG A 279 19.39 48.00 33.72
C ARG A 279 18.75 48.34 35.09
N TRP A 280 19.24 47.67 36.14
CA TRP A 280 18.85 47.75 37.56
C TRP A 280 17.55 46.97 37.88
N ASP A 281 17.40 46.10 38.87
CA ASP A 281 18.16 45.91 40.10
C ASP A 281 17.95 44.52 40.73
N ARG A 282 18.96 44.17 41.51
CA ARG A 282 19.16 42.98 42.35
C ARG A 282 18.21 43.03 43.57
N TYR A 283 17.49 41.95 43.90
CA TYR A 283 16.92 41.78 45.24
C TYR A 283 17.15 40.37 45.80
N VAL A 284 17.55 40.35 47.07
CA VAL A 284 18.07 39.26 47.90
C VAL A 284 16.94 38.70 48.77
N PRO A 285 16.87 37.39 49.05
CA PRO A 285 15.73 36.80 49.76
C PRO A 285 15.79 37.07 51.27
N PRO A 286 14.64 37.22 51.97
CA PRO A 286 14.65 37.26 53.42
C PRO A 286 14.66 35.84 54.01
N GLN A 287 15.72 35.51 54.74
CA GLN A 287 15.69 34.53 55.82
C GLN A 287 15.01 35.17 57.03
N THR A 288 14.01 34.50 57.61
CA THR A 288 13.71 34.38 59.05
C THR A 288 12.54 33.36 59.14
N TRP A 289 12.35 32.42 60.07
CA TRP A 289 12.75 32.20 61.46
C TRP A 289 12.88 30.70 61.74
N SER A 290 13.79 30.33 62.65
CA SER A 290 13.88 29.03 63.30
C SER A 290 12.95 28.92 64.51
N ARG A 291 12.53 27.68 64.85
CA ARG A 291 12.14 27.07 66.15
C ARG A 291 10.91 26.19 65.94
N GLY A 292 10.77 24.98 66.45
CA GLY A 292 11.54 24.10 67.34
C GLY A 292 10.77 22.76 67.38
N ARG A 293 11.43 21.61 67.28
CA ARG A 293 11.91 20.73 68.38
C ARG A 293 10.79 19.93 69.10
N GLY A 294 11.00 18.61 69.17
CA GLY A 294 10.25 17.60 69.95
C GLY A 294 9.98 16.38 69.06
N VAL A 295 10.89 15.40 68.88
CA VAL A 295 11.32 14.36 69.84
C VAL A 295 10.13 13.70 70.53
N ASP A 296 9.79 12.48 70.13
CA ASP A 296 9.78 11.36 71.08
C ASP A 296 9.85 10.00 70.39
N SER A 297 10.57 9.11 71.07
CA SER A 297 10.95 7.75 70.70
C SER A 297 10.29 6.74 71.66
N TYR A 298 10.30 5.47 71.25
CA TYR A 298 9.90 4.22 71.96
C TYR A 298 8.39 3.89 72.01
N ARG A 299 7.89 2.83 71.34
CA ARG A 299 7.93 1.35 71.59
C ARG A 299 7.29 0.93 72.93
N PRO A 300 6.57 -0.21 73.04
CA PRO A 300 6.87 -1.53 72.46
C PRO A 300 6.00 -1.98 71.28
#